data_AF-A0A1G6SHW8-F1
#
_entry.id   AF-A0A1G6SHW8-F1
#
_cell.length_a   1.000
_cell.length_b   1.000
_cell.length_c   1.000
_cell.angle_alpha   90.00
_cell.angle_beta   90.00
_cell.angle_gamma   90.00
#
_symmetry.space_group_name_H-M   'P 1'
#
loop_
_entity.id
_entity.type
_entity.pdbx_description
1 polymer ?
#
loop_
_entity_poly.entity_id
_entity_poly.type
_entity_poly.pdbx_seq_one_letter_code
_entity_poly.pdbx_strand_id
1 'polypeptide(L)' 'MVENVMTNAGYWRDRAAKTRAKAESFRYQNSRANLLKIAEEYDRLANYAEQQLLRAPTVAPSG' A
#
# COMPACT_ATOMS: atom_id res chain seq x y z
N MET A 1 18.00 -4.94 -9.44
CA MET A 1 17.78 -4.18 -8.20
C MET A 1 16.38 -4.53 -7.73
N VAL A 2 16.22 -5.18 -6.59
CA VAL A 2 14.88 -5.41 -6.03
C VAL A 2 14.45 -4.04 -5.51
N GLU A 3 13.51 -3.39 -6.21
CA GLU A 3 12.95 -2.12 -5.74
C GLU A 3 12.53 -2.28 -4.28
N ASN A 4 12.89 -1.32 -3.44
CA ASN A 4 12.52 -1.36 -2.03
C ASN A 4 11.00 -1.19 -1.92
N VAL A 5 10.28 -2.31 -1.96
CA VAL A 5 8.82 -2.37 -1.87
C VAL A 5 8.29 -1.66 -0.63
N MET A 6 9.09 -1.53 0.44
CA MET A 6 8.69 -0.81 1.65
C MET A 6 8.47 0.69 1.42
N THR A 7 9.12 1.31 0.43
CA THR A 7 8.99 2.75 0.13
C THR A 7 8.16 3.03 -1.12
N ASN A 8 7.59 2.02 -1.77
CA ASN A 8 6.77 2.20 -2.96
C ASN A 8 5.28 2.27 -2.59
N ALA A 9 4.75 3.49 -2.48
CA ALA A 9 3.34 3.72 -2.19
C ALA A 9 2.41 3.11 -3.25
N GLY A 10 2.80 3.18 -4.52
CA GLY A 10 2.04 2.60 -5.64
C GLY A 10 1.88 1.09 -5.52
N TYR A 11 2.95 0.39 -5.13
CA TYR A 11 2.92 -1.06 -4.88
C TYR A 11 1.90 -1.44 -3.80
N TRP A 12 1.90 -0.71 -2.69
CA TRP A 12 0.96 -0.96 -1.60
C TRP A 12 -0.48 -0.62 -1.97
N ARG A 13 -0.72 0.47 -2.72
CA ARG A 13 -2.06 0.82 -3.24
C ARG A 13 -2.59 -0.24 -4.20
N ASP A 14 -1.77 -0.75 -5.12
CA ASP A 14 -2.16 -1.83 -6.03
C ASP A 14 -2.52 -3.11 -5.26
N ARG A 15 -1.73 -3.48 -4.25
CA ARG A 15 -2.02 -4.61 -3.37
C ARG A 15 -3.32 -4.43 -2.60
N ALA A 16 -3.58 -3.24 -2.07
CA ALA A 16 -4.84 -2.93 -1.39
C ALA A 16 -6.04 -3.08 -2.33
N ALA A 17 -5.97 -2.51 -3.54
CA ALA A 17 -7.01 -2.60 -4.56
C ALA A 17 -7.30 -4.05 -4.96
N LYS A 18 -6.26 -4.84 -5.26
CA LYS A 18 -6.40 -6.27 -5.59
C LYS A 18 -7.02 -7.08 -4.46
N THR A 19 -6.68 -6.73 -3.21
CA THR A 19 -7.24 -7.41 -2.03
C THR A 19 -8.71 -7.08 -1.82
N ARG A 20 -9.13 -5.83 -2.08
CA ARG A 20 -10.56 -5.43 -2.07
C ARG A 20 -11.36 -6.14 -3.15
N ALA A 21 -10.86 -6.14 -4.39
CA ALA A 21 -11.49 -6.87 -5.49
C ALA A 21 -11.63 -8.37 -5.17
N LYS A 22 -10.60 -8.96 -4.54
CA LYS A 22 -10.70 -10.32 -4.02
C LYS A 22 -11.75 -10.44 -2.91
N ALA A 23 -11.85 -9.49 -1.98
CA ALA A 23 -12.85 -9.53 -0.92
C ALA A 23 -14.29 -9.52 -1.46
N GLU A 24 -14.54 -8.82 -2.57
CA GLU A 24 -15.84 -8.79 -3.25
C GLU A 24 -16.25 -10.15 -3.81
N SER A 25 -15.28 -10.99 -4.21
CA SER A 25 -15.58 -12.33 -4.72
C SER A 25 -15.84 -13.38 -3.62
N PHE A 26 -15.76 -13.02 -2.34
CA PHE A 26 -15.98 -13.97 -1.23
C PHE A 26 -17.44 -13.99 -0.76
N ARG A 27 -18.02 -15.20 -0.76
CA ARG A 27 -19.38 -15.46 -0.25
C ARG A 27 -19.47 -15.36 1.28
N TYR A 28 -18.40 -15.73 1.99
CA TYR A 28 -18.39 -15.76 3.45
C TYR A 28 -17.98 -14.40 4.02
N GLN A 29 -18.87 -13.83 4.85
CA GLN A 29 -18.68 -12.49 5.43
C GLN A 29 -17.40 -12.39 6.29
N ASN A 30 -17.05 -13.42 7.05
CA ASN A 30 -15.83 -13.42 7.87
C ASN A 30 -14.55 -13.37 7.01
N SER A 31 -14.50 -14.14 5.93
CA SER A 31 -13.37 -14.14 5.00
C SER A 31 -13.26 -12.79 4.27
N ARG A 32 -14.40 -12.22 3.86
CA ARG A 32 -14.45 -10.87 3.29
C ARG A 32 -13.92 -9.82 4.26
N ALA A 33 -14.39 -9.83 5.52
CA ALA A 33 -13.94 -8.89 6.54
C ALA A 33 -12.43 -8.98 6.80
N ASN A 34 -11.87 -10.19 6.82
CA ASN A 34 -10.42 -10.36 6.97
C ASN A 34 -9.64 -9.79 5.79
N LEU A 35 -10.11 -9.99 4.55
CA LEU A 35 -9.48 -9.42 3.36
C LEU A 35 -9.54 -7.89 3.36
N LEU A 36 -10.66 -7.30 3.81
CA LEU A 36 -10.77 -5.84 3.93
C LEU A 36 -9.78 -5.27 4.96
N LYS A 37 -9.63 -5.92 6.12
CA LYS A 37 -8.61 -5.54 7.11
C LYS A 37 -7.18 -5.59 6.54
N ILE A 38 -6.88 -6.61 5.73
CA ILE A 38 -5.58 -6.71 5.05
C ILE A 38 -5.39 -5.56 4.04
N ALA A 39 -6.44 -5.21 3.28
CA ALA A 39 -6.38 -4.09 2.35
C ALA A 39 -6.16 -2.74 3.07
N GLU A 40 -6.77 -2.55 4.25
CA GLU A 40 -6.54 -1.38 5.10
C GLU A 40 -5.10 -1.30 5.61
N GLU A 41 -4.47 -2.43 5.95
CA GLU A 41 -3.06 -2.47 6.34
C GLU A 41 -2.16 -2.06 5.16
N TYR A 42 -2.49 -2.50 3.95
CA TYR A 42 -1.77 -2.07 2.74
C TYR A 42 -1.94 -0.57 2.47
N ASP A 43 -3.12 0.00 2.65
CA ASP A 43 -3.30 1.45 2.55
C ASP A 43 -2.46 2.21 3.60
N ARG A 44 -2.36 1.69 4.83
CA ARG A 44 -1.49 2.28 5.86
C ARG A 44 -0.01 2.26 5.46
N LEU A 45 0.45 1.16 4.87
CA LEU A 45 1.81 1.06 4.33
C LEU A 45 2.03 2.01 3.15
N ALA A 46 1.03 2.18 2.28
CA ALA A 46 1.09 3.14 1.18
C ALA A 46 1.26 4.57 1.70
N ASN A 47 0.43 4.96 2.68
CA ASN A 47 0.49 6.28 3.30
C ASN A 47 1.82 6.51 4.02
N TYR A 48 2.35 5.49 4.70
CA TYR A 48 3.67 5.56 5.33
C TYR A 48 4.77 5.79 4.30
N ALA A 49 4.74 5.06 3.17
CA ALA A 49 5.68 5.24 2.08
C ALA A 49 5.60 6.65 1.46
N GLU A 50 4.40 7.21 1.27
CA GLU A 50 4.23 8.60 0.81
C GLU A 50 4.81 9.61 1.81
N GLN A 51 4.56 9.42 3.11
CA GLN A 51 5.11 10.28 4.16
C GLN A 51 6.64 10.20 4.24
N GLN A 52 7.22 9.02 4.02
CA GLN A 52 8.67 8.83 3.95
C GLN A 52 9.27 9.58 2.76
N LEU A 53 8.62 9.55 1.60
CA LEU A 53 9.05 10.31 0.41
C LEU A 53 8.96 11.83 0.64
N LEU A 54 7.92 12.30 1.31
CA LEU A 54 7.76 13.73 1.66
C LEU A 54 8.79 14.20 2.71
N ARG A 55 9.24 13.30 3.58
CA ARG A 55 10.26 13.58 4.61
C ARG A 55 11.69 13.39 4.14
N ALA A 56 11.91 12.68 3.03
CA ALA A 56 13.22 12.59 2.44
C ALA A 56 13.65 14.01 2.06
N PRO A 57 14.83 14.49 2.52
CA PRO A 57 15.32 15.78 2.09
C PRO A 57 15.43 15.72 0.56
N THR A 58 14.61 16.51 -0.12
CA THR A 58 14.78 16.79 -1.54
C THR A 58 16.21 17.27 -1.66
N VAL A 59 17.10 16.42 -2.17
CA VAL A 59 18.46 16.83 -2.51
C VAL A 59 18.26 17.92 -3.56
N ALA A 60 18.34 19.17 -3.10
CA ALA A 60 18.30 20.31 -3.98
C ALA A 60 19.40 20.08 -5.03
N PRO A 61 19.11 20.22 -6.34
CA PRO A 61 20.17 20.18 -7.32
C PRO A 61 21.11 21.35 -6.98
N SER A 62 22.27 21.01 -6.45
CA SER A 62 23.41 21.92 -6.43
C SER A 62 23.92 21.93 -7.87
N GLY A 63 23.60 23.01 -8.59
CA GLY A 63 23.99 23.22 -9.98
C GLY A 63 23.43 24.53 -10.51
#